data_AF-A0A183GJC7-F1
#
_entry.id   AF-A0A183GJC7-F1
#
_cell.length_a   1.000
_cell.length_b   1.000
_cell.length_c   1.000
_cell.angle_alpha   90.00
_cell.angle_beta   90.00
_cell.angle_gamma   90.00
#
_symmetry.space_group_name_H-M   'P 1'
#
loop_
_entity.id
_entity.type
_entity.pdbx_description
1 polymer ?
#
loop_
_entity_poly.entity_id
_entity_poly.type
_entity_poly.pdbx_seq_one_letter_code
_entity_poly.pdbx_strand_id
1 'polypeptide(L)'
;MQDMVAPNFVELPNSKHTVVWRAVSITKLICCSTMKQVSFRKLSFAIVILSTAERFETRNTIRQSWLSPRNSTAALFALHSTDHIPILKVNILIQFYLKYCSNAKFLLKLDDDMVVHLDRMLTFSSQSRHGENTVSGIVWDDSRPFRHPNHKW
;
A
#
# COMPACT_ATOMS: atom_id res chain seq x y z
N MET A 1 -1.93 -14.11 36.36
CA MET A 1 -1.83 -15.31 35.51
C MET A 1 -3.25 -15.70 35.16
N GLN A 2 -3.73 -15.21 34.02
CA GLN A 2 -5.03 -15.56 33.45
C GLN A 2 -4.75 -15.90 31.99
N ASP A 3 -5.00 -17.15 31.65
CA ASP A 3 -4.71 -17.75 30.35
C ASP A 3 -5.63 -17.16 29.28
N MET A 4 -5.03 -16.64 28.21
CA MET A 4 -5.75 -16.33 26.98
C MET A 4 -5.97 -17.64 26.22
N VAL A 5 -7.17 -18.19 26.36
CA VAL A 5 -7.66 -19.34 25.59
C VAL A 5 -7.76 -18.93 24.12
N ALA A 6 -7.06 -19.65 23.24
CA ALA A 6 -7.18 -19.48 21.79
C ALA A 6 -8.61 -19.83 21.34
N PRO A 7 -9.23 -19.05 20.43
CA PRO A 7 -10.57 -19.36 19.96
C PRO A 7 -10.56 -20.64 19.12
N ASN A 8 -11.53 -21.51 19.40
CA ASN A 8 -11.75 -22.78 18.71
C ASN A 8 -11.99 -22.56 17.20
N PHE A 9 -11.18 -23.21 16.37
CA PHE A 9 -11.43 -23.33 14.94
C PHE A 9 -12.54 -24.36 14.70
N VAL A 10 -13.65 -23.92 14.13
CA VAL A 10 -14.65 -24.82 13.54
C VAL A 10 -14.45 -24.76 12.04
N GLU A 11 -13.85 -25.82 11.47
CA GLU A 11 -13.86 -26.03 10.02
C GLU A 11 -15.26 -26.51 9.61
N LEU A 12 -15.90 -25.77 8.69
CA LEU A 12 -17.07 -26.26 7.98
C LEU A 12 -16.65 -26.78 6.61
N PRO A 13 -17.16 -27.94 6.18
CA PRO A 13 -16.75 -28.56 4.93
C PRO A 13 -17.39 -27.83 3.75
N ASN A 14 -16.54 -27.48 2.78
CA ASN A 14 -16.92 -27.14 1.40
C ASN A 14 -17.95 -26.01 1.20
N SER A 15 -17.49 -24.75 1.19
CA SER A 15 -17.87 -23.78 0.16
C SER A 15 -17.14 -22.44 0.35
N LYS A 16 -16.49 -21.98 -0.73
CA LYS A 16 -16.07 -20.60 -1.05
C LYS A 16 -15.88 -19.67 0.17
N HIS A 17 -14.64 -19.60 0.65
CA HIS A 17 -14.19 -18.71 1.72
C HIS A 17 -14.71 -17.27 1.56
N THR A 18 -15.78 -16.95 2.30
CA THR A 18 -16.24 -15.58 2.52
C THR A 18 -15.86 -15.23 3.94
N VAL A 19 -14.77 -14.50 4.10
CA VAL A 19 -14.32 -14.01 5.42
C VAL A 19 -15.06 -12.71 5.72
N VAL A 20 -16.02 -12.78 6.65
CA VAL A 20 -16.72 -11.61 7.18
C VAL A 20 -15.88 -11.02 8.30
N TRP A 21 -15.24 -9.88 8.06
CA TRP A 21 -14.55 -9.11 9.10
C TRP A 21 -15.55 -8.23 9.87
N ARG A 22 -15.72 -8.48 11.17
CA ARG A 22 -16.39 -7.51 12.06
C ARG A 22 -15.55 -6.24 12.12
N ALA A 23 -16.17 -5.12 11.77
CA ALA A 23 -15.56 -3.80 11.71
C ALA A 23 -14.97 -3.41 13.07
N VAL A 24 -13.63 -3.33 13.14
CA VAL A 24 -12.95 -2.58 14.19
C VAL A 24 -13.04 -1.11 13.80
N SER A 25 -13.63 -0.30 14.69
CA SER A 25 -13.92 1.13 14.58
C SER A 25 -12.96 1.92 13.66
N ILE A 26 -13.43 2.23 12.45
CA ILE A 26 -12.70 2.93 11.37
C ILE A 26 -12.71 4.47 11.60
N THR A 27 -13.29 4.94 12.71
CA THR A 27 -13.68 6.34 12.91
C THR A 27 -12.52 7.33 13.05
N LYS A 28 -11.26 6.87 13.10
CA LYS A 28 -10.08 7.77 13.13
C LYS A 28 -9.24 7.79 11.86
N LEU A 29 -9.57 7.01 10.82
CA LEU A 29 -8.72 6.91 9.63
C LEU A 29 -9.12 7.82 8.47
N ILE A 30 -10.17 8.63 8.58
CA ILE A 30 -10.68 9.42 7.45
C ILE A 30 -11.20 10.77 7.96
N CYS A 31 -10.30 11.74 8.16
CA CYS A 31 -10.69 13.14 7.98
C CYS A 31 -10.71 13.41 6.47
N CYS A 32 -11.77 12.93 5.83
CA CYS A 32 -11.96 13.09 4.39
C CYS A 32 -13.44 13.31 4.09
N SER A 33 -14.05 14.26 4.81
CA SER A 33 -15.34 14.87 4.46
C SER A 33 -15.24 15.79 3.23
N THR A 34 -14.08 15.83 2.55
CA THR A 34 -13.86 16.61 1.33
C THR A 34 -13.13 15.83 0.23
N MET A 35 -13.27 14.50 0.16
CA MET A 35 -12.94 13.79 -1.10
C MET A 35 -14.04 14.06 -2.11
N LYS A 36 -14.02 15.25 -2.73
CA LYS A 36 -14.60 15.38 -4.06
C LYS A 36 -13.94 14.30 -4.91
N GLN A 37 -14.76 13.50 -5.59
CA GLN A 37 -14.33 12.54 -6.59
C GLN A 37 -13.25 13.21 -7.44
N VAL A 38 -11.98 12.83 -7.23
CA VAL A 38 -10.91 13.56 -7.88
C VAL A 38 -10.98 13.17 -9.34
N SER A 39 -11.46 14.09 -10.17
CA SER A 39 -11.58 13.91 -11.61
C SER A 39 -10.19 13.99 -12.20
N PHE A 40 -9.55 12.83 -12.25
CA PHE A 40 -8.22 12.66 -12.75
C PHE A 40 -8.27 12.50 -14.28
N ARG A 41 -7.78 13.50 -15.03
CA ARG A 41 -7.36 13.26 -16.42
C ARG A 41 -6.40 12.07 -16.44
N LYS A 42 -6.50 11.21 -17.45
CA LYS A 42 -5.78 9.94 -17.69
C LYS A 42 -4.52 9.75 -16.82
N LEU A 43 -4.70 9.33 -15.57
CA LEU A 43 -3.60 9.05 -14.66
C LEU A 43 -2.91 7.78 -15.10
N SER A 44 -1.58 7.80 -15.15
CA SER A 44 -0.82 6.58 -15.42
C SER A 44 -0.49 5.85 -14.12
N PHE A 45 -0.17 6.60 -13.05
CA PHE A 45 0.26 6.03 -11.77
C PHE A 45 -0.50 6.60 -10.57
N ALA A 46 -0.93 5.71 -9.69
CA ALA A 46 -1.22 6.01 -8.29
C ALA A 46 -0.01 5.58 -7.44
N ILE A 47 0.69 6.55 -6.86
CA ILE A 47 1.85 6.32 -5.99
C ILE A 47 1.36 6.39 -4.55
N VAL A 48 1.63 5.35 -3.76
CA VAL A 48 1.30 5.31 -2.34
C VAL A 48 2.56 5.08 -1.53
N ILE A 49 2.84 6.03 -0.63
CA ILE A 49 4.02 6.03 0.23
C ILE A 49 3.58 5.70 1.65
N LEU A 50 4.07 4.59 2.20
CA LEU A 50 3.84 4.21 3.58
C LEU A 50 4.72 5.09 4.49
N SER A 51 4.10 5.75 5.47
CA SER A 51 4.81 6.64 6.41
C SER A 51 4.07 6.66 7.76
N THR A 52 4.69 7.22 8.79
CA THR A 52 4.05 7.47 10.10
C THR A 52 3.68 8.93 10.25
N ALA A 53 2.71 9.27 11.09
CA ALA A 53 2.31 10.68 11.30
C ALA A 53 3.51 11.58 11.68
N GLU A 54 4.42 11.05 12.49
CA GLU A 54 5.60 11.73 13.05
C GLU A 54 6.67 12.09 12.00
N ARG A 55 6.77 11.34 10.90
CA ARG A 55 7.77 11.56 9.83
C ARG A 55 7.40 12.70 8.87
N PHE A 56 6.91 13.82 9.40
CA PHE A 56 6.43 14.95 8.59
C PHE A 56 7.52 15.53 7.69
N GLU A 57 8.72 15.77 8.23
CA GLU A 57 9.84 16.32 7.48
C GLU A 57 10.28 15.39 6.35
N THR A 58 10.37 14.08 6.60
CA THR A 58 10.66 13.09 5.56
C THR A 58 9.67 13.19 4.40
N ARG A 59 8.37 13.28 4.69
CA ARG A 59 7.34 13.46 3.66
C ARG A 59 7.49 14.80 2.93
N ASN A 60 7.87 15.86 3.63
CA ASN A 60 8.09 17.18 3.03
C ASN A 60 9.28 17.14 2.07
N THR A 61 10.40 16.54 2.48
CA THR A 61 11.57 16.30 1.63
C THR A 61 11.21 15.49 0.38
N ILE A 62 10.40 14.44 0.51
CA ILE A 62 9.93 13.66 -0.65
C ILE A 62 9.13 14.54 -1.62
N ARG A 63 8.15 15.31 -1.12
CA ARG A 63 7.33 16.21 -1.94
C ARG A 63 8.16 17.26 -2.69
N GLN A 64 9.18 17.78 -2.04
CA GLN A 64 10.05 18.82 -2.60
C GLN A 64 11.18 18.27 -3.47
N SER A 65 11.37 16.95 -3.52
CA SER A 65 12.42 16.29 -4.30
C SER A 65 11.83 15.51 -5.48
N TRP A 66 11.93 14.18 -5.44
CA TRP A 66 11.60 13.31 -6.54
C TRP A 66 10.09 13.20 -6.79
N LEU A 67 9.24 13.51 -5.80
CA LEU A 67 7.78 13.50 -5.92
C LEU A 67 7.19 14.87 -6.27
N SER A 68 7.97 15.74 -6.91
CA SER A 68 7.44 17.01 -7.43
C SER A 68 6.25 16.75 -8.39
N PRO A 69 5.16 17.55 -8.32
CA PRO A 69 3.93 17.26 -9.07
C PRO A 69 4.16 17.13 -10.58
N ARG A 70 3.60 16.08 -11.19
CA ARG A 70 3.57 15.88 -12.64
C ARG A 70 2.17 15.49 -13.11
N ASN A 71 1.83 15.86 -14.35
CA ASN A 71 0.47 15.71 -14.90
C ASN A 71 -0.07 14.27 -14.93
N SER A 72 0.81 13.25 -14.89
CA SER A 72 0.43 11.84 -15.06
C SER A 72 0.55 10.98 -13.79
N THR A 73 0.86 11.61 -12.66
CA THR A 73 1.10 10.93 -11.37
C THR A 73 0.29 11.58 -10.26
N ALA A 74 -0.44 10.76 -9.51
CA ALA A 74 -1.03 11.16 -8.23
C ALA A 74 -0.32 10.43 -7.10
N ALA A 75 -0.03 11.12 -6.02
CA ALA A 75 0.66 10.55 -4.88
C ALA A 75 -0.09 10.76 -3.57
N LEU A 76 -0.14 9.71 -2.76
CA LEU A 76 -0.77 9.68 -1.45
C LEU A 76 0.22 9.17 -0.40
N PHE A 77 0.22 9.80 0.77
CA PHE A 77 0.91 9.25 1.94
C PHE A 77 -0.10 8.47 2.80
N ALA A 78 0.12 7.17 2.94
CA ALA A 78 -0.67 6.32 3.83
C ALA A 78 -0.04 6.35 5.22
N LEU A 79 -0.68 7.11 6.12
CA LEU A 79 -0.20 7.30 7.49
C LEU A 79 -0.72 6.20 8.40
N HIS A 80 0.15 5.64 9.23
CA HIS A 80 -0.24 4.71 10.29
C HIS A 80 0.43 5.08 11.63
N SER A 81 -0.11 4.54 12.72
CA SER A 81 0.45 4.70 14.07
C SER A 81 1.35 3.53 14.51
N THR A 82 1.28 2.36 13.86
CA THR A 82 2.03 1.16 14.28
C THR A 82 2.87 0.53 13.16
N ASP A 83 4.17 0.35 13.41
CA ASP A 83 5.11 -0.23 12.44
C ASP A 83 4.82 -1.71 12.13
N HIS A 84 4.20 -2.44 13.06
CA HIS A 84 4.23 -3.90 13.10
C HIS A 84 3.12 -4.67 12.37
N ILE A 85 2.29 -4.04 11.53
CA ILE A 85 1.30 -4.80 10.72
C ILE A 85 1.43 -4.51 9.21
N PRO A 86 2.53 -4.93 8.54
CA PRO A 86 2.76 -4.68 7.12
C PRO A 86 1.66 -5.24 6.21
N ILE A 87 1.14 -6.42 6.53
CA ILE A 87 0.12 -7.10 5.71
C ILE A 87 -1.20 -6.34 5.67
N LEU A 88 -1.60 -5.75 6.80
CA LEU A 88 -2.83 -4.96 6.88
C LEU A 88 -2.69 -3.66 6.10
N LYS A 89 -1.51 -3.01 6.16
CA LYS A 89 -1.20 -1.80 5.39
C LYS A 89 -1.35 -2.06 3.88
N VAL A 90 -0.76 -3.15 3.40
CA VAL A 90 -0.83 -3.55 1.98
C VAL A 90 -2.28 -3.85 1.58
N ASN A 91 -3.03 -4.59 2.40
CA ASN A 91 -4.43 -4.91 2.11
C ASN A 91 -5.30 -3.64 1.99
N ILE A 92 -5.23 -2.75 2.98
CA ILE A 92 -5.98 -1.48 2.98
C ILE A 92 -5.60 -0.63 1.76
N LEU A 93 -4.31 -0.54 1.43
CA LEU A 93 -3.81 0.19 0.26
C LEU A 93 -4.38 -0.36 -1.05
N ILE A 94 -4.37 -1.69 -1.23
CA ILE A 94 -4.92 -2.33 -2.43
C ILE A 94 -6.43 -2.06 -2.52
N GLN A 95 -7.17 -2.22 -1.42
CA GLN A 95 -8.61 -1.95 -1.38
C GLN A 95 -8.92 -0.48 -1.71
N PHE A 96 -8.14 0.45 -1.17
CA PHE A 96 -8.26 1.87 -1.47
C PHE A 96 -8.02 2.15 -2.97
N TYR A 97 -6.96 1.59 -3.54
CA TYR A 97 -6.65 1.72 -4.96
C TYR A 97 -7.79 1.21 -5.85
N LEU A 98 -8.27 -0.01 -5.58
CA LEU A 98 -9.34 -0.63 -6.36
C LEU A 98 -10.64 0.18 -6.30
N LYS A 99 -10.92 0.82 -5.16
CA LYS A 99 -12.15 1.57 -4.95
C LYS A 99 -12.10 3.01 -5.48
N TYR A 100 -10.97 3.70 -5.32
CA TYR A 100 -10.87 5.15 -5.53
C TYR A 100 -9.94 5.57 -6.67
N CYS A 101 -9.10 4.67 -7.18
CA CYS A 101 -8.10 4.95 -8.21
C CYS A 101 -8.37 4.18 -9.51
N SER A 102 -9.64 3.96 -9.86
CA SER A 102 -10.06 3.15 -11.02
C SER A 102 -9.52 3.63 -12.38
N ASN A 103 -9.11 4.90 -12.48
CA ASN A 103 -8.55 5.49 -13.70
C ASN A 103 -7.02 5.38 -13.79
N ALA A 104 -6.33 4.96 -12.72
CA ALA A 104 -4.89 4.75 -12.74
C ALA A 104 -4.58 3.39 -13.36
N LYS A 105 -3.62 3.36 -14.29
CA LYS A 105 -3.20 2.11 -14.93
C LYS A 105 -2.29 1.28 -14.02
N PHE A 106 -1.46 1.94 -13.22
CA PHE A 106 -0.46 1.31 -12.37
C PHE A 106 -0.57 1.81 -10.91
N LEU A 107 -0.30 0.89 -9.99
CA LEU A 107 -0.13 1.17 -8.56
C LEU A 107 1.35 1.00 -8.21
N LEU A 108 1.94 2.01 -7.58
CA LEU A 108 3.29 1.94 -7.01
C LEU A 108 3.22 2.07 -5.49
N LYS A 109 3.67 1.04 -4.77
CA LYS A 109 3.86 1.06 -3.31
C LYS A 109 5.31 1.39 -2.99
N LEU A 110 5.53 2.32 -2.06
CA LEU A 110 6.86 2.73 -1.58
C LEU A 110 6.85 2.87 -0.07
N ASP A 111 8.03 2.77 0.54
CA ASP A 111 8.28 3.22 1.91
C ASP A 111 8.85 4.67 1.86
N ASP A 112 8.82 5.38 2.99
CA ASP A 112 9.21 6.81 3.05
C ASP A 112 10.73 7.05 3.16
N ASP A 113 11.53 6.00 3.09
CA ASP A 113 12.99 6.02 3.00
C ASP A 113 13.50 5.68 1.59
N MET A 114 12.62 5.72 0.59
CA MET A 114 12.93 5.40 -0.81
C MET A 114 13.02 6.66 -1.71
N VAL A 115 13.86 6.59 -2.74
CA VAL A 115 13.96 7.58 -3.82
C VAL A 115 13.61 6.92 -5.14
N VAL A 116 12.80 7.59 -5.97
CA VAL A 116 12.35 7.06 -7.26
C VAL A 116 12.70 8.01 -8.39
N HIS A 117 13.32 7.48 -9.44
CA HIS A 117 13.52 8.21 -10.67
C HIS A 117 12.23 8.16 -11.52
N LEU A 118 11.33 9.13 -11.33
CA LEU A 118 10.01 9.14 -11.98
C LEU A 118 10.08 9.07 -13.51
N ASP A 119 11.02 9.76 -14.17
CA ASP A 119 11.09 9.73 -15.64
C ASP A 119 11.44 8.34 -16.19
N ARG A 120 12.36 7.62 -15.53
CA ARG A 120 12.69 6.24 -15.90
C ARG A 120 11.52 5.30 -15.63
N MET A 121 10.80 5.49 -14.53
CA MET A 121 9.60 4.71 -14.22
C MET A 121 8.51 4.91 -15.28
N LEU A 122 8.23 6.15 -15.66
CA LEU A 122 7.25 6.47 -16.71
C LEU A 122 7.67 5.86 -18.05
N THR A 123 8.96 5.97 -18.39
CA THR A 123 9.53 5.37 -19.62
C THR A 123 9.45 3.85 -19.62
N PHE A 124 9.72 3.20 -18.48
CA PHE A 124 9.58 1.75 -18.33
C PHE A 124 8.12 1.32 -18.56
N SER A 125 7.18 2.05 -17.96
CA SER A 125 5.74 1.73 -18.02
C SER A 125 5.10 1.86 -19.40
N SER A 126 5.68 2.68 -20.28
CA SER A 126 5.19 2.89 -21.64
C SER A 126 5.67 1.83 -22.61
N GLN A 127 6.62 0.97 -22.21
CA GLN A 127 7.13 -0.11 -23.05
C GLN A 127 6.07 -1.21 -23.21
N SER A 128 5.87 -1.67 -24.44
CA SER A 128 4.87 -2.66 -24.85
C SER A 128 5.12 -4.09 -24.34
N ARG A 129 6.14 -4.28 -23.49
CA ARG A 129 6.52 -5.60 -22.94
C ARG A 129 5.77 -5.97 -21.67
N HIS A 130 4.98 -5.05 -21.12
CA HIS A 130 4.22 -5.29 -19.89
C HIS A 130 2.79 -5.70 -20.24
N GLY A 131 2.47 -6.96 -20.00
CA GLY A 131 1.12 -7.51 -20.14
C GLY A 131 0.16 -7.01 -19.06
N GLU A 132 -1.11 -7.37 -19.20
CA GLU A 132 -2.08 -7.25 -18.10
C GLU A 132 -1.65 -8.20 -16.96
N ASN A 133 -1.82 -7.78 -15.70
CA ASN A 133 -1.48 -8.56 -14.50
C ASN A 133 0.03 -8.74 -14.22
N THR A 134 0.86 -7.75 -14.51
CA THR A 134 2.30 -7.78 -14.14
C THR A 134 2.58 -7.12 -12.79
N VAL A 135 3.36 -7.78 -11.95
CA VAL A 135 4.03 -7.18 -10.78
C VAL A 135 5.52 -7.05 -11.11
N SER A 136 6.11 -5.88 -10.87
CA SER A 136 7.52 -5.61 -11.14
C SER A 136 8.25 -5.23 -9.85
N GLY A 137 9.45 -5.76 -9.67
CA GLY A 137 10.28 -5.49 -8.49
C GLY A 137 11.40 -6.50 -8.37
N ILE A 138 12.14 -6.43 -7.26
CA ILE A 138 13.09 -7.48 -6.88
C ILE A 138 12.29 -8.62 -6.28
N VAL A 139 12.37 -9.80 -6.90
CA VAL A 139 11.73 -11.02 -6.42
C VAL A 139 12.80 -11.89 -5.78
N TRP A 140 12.61 -12.23 -4.51
CA TRP A 140 13.44 -13.18 -3.78
C TRP A 140 12.72 -14.53 -3.78
N ASP A 141 13.24 -15.48 -4.56
CA ASP A 141 12.75 -16.85 -4.60
C ASP A 141 13.32 -17.68 -3.43
N ASP A 142 12.60 -18.74 -3.06
CA ASP A 142 13.01 -19.74 -2.06
C ASP A 142 13.46 -19.22 -0.69
N SER A 143 13.04 -17.99 -0.33
CA SER A 143 13.35 -17.40 0.97
C SER A 143 12.64 -18.16 2.11
N ARG A 144 13.38 -18.43 3.19
CA ARG A 144 12.87 -19.11 4.39
C ARG A 144 12.77 -18.11 5.56
N PRO A 145 11.84 -18.31 6.50
CA PRO A 145 11.76 -17.47 7.70
C PRO A 145 13.05 -17.58 8.50
N PHE A 146 13.62 -16.45 8.93
CA PHE A 146 14.69 -16.52 9.92
C PHE A 146 14.09 -16.85 11.28
N ARG A 147 14.76 -17.72 12.03
CA ARG A 147 14.30 -18.20 13.34
C ARG A 147 15.16 -17.68 14.50
N HIS A 148 16.09 -16.77 14.21
CA HIS A 148 16.95 -16.18 15.21
C HIS A 148 16.22 -15.01 15.90
N PRO A 149 16.10 -15.01 17.25
CA PRO A 149 15.32 -13.99 17.96
C PRO A 149 15.79 -12.54 17.75
N ASN A 150 17.08 -12.36 17.45
CA ASN A 150 17.68 -11.05 17.23
C ASN A 150 17.71 -10.65 15.75
N HIS A 151 17.11 -11.44 14.87
CA HIS A 151 16.97 -11.08 13.47
C HIS A 151 15.69 -10.25 13.28
N LYS A 152 15.77 -9.19 12.47
CA LYS A 152 14.63 -8.29 12.22
C LYS A 152 13.47 -9.00 11.48
N TRP A 153 13.80 -9.96 10.64
CA TRP A 153 12.89 -10.61 9.69
C TRP A 153 12.72 -12.10 9.97
#